data_AF-A0A7C1HQ51-F1
#
_entry.id   AF-A0A7C1HQ51-F1
#
_cell.length_a   1.000
_cell.length_b   1.000
_cell.length_c   1.000
_cell.angle_alpha   90.00
_cell.angle_beta   90.00
_cell.angle_gamma   90.00
#
_symmetry.space_group_name_H-M   'P 1'
#
loop_
_entity.id
_entity.type
_entity.pdbx_description
1 polymer ?
#
loop_
_entity_poly.entity_id
_entity_poly.type
_entity_poly.pdbx_seq_one_letter_code
_entity_poly.pdbx_strand_id
1 'polypeptide(L)'
;MYNQIAYPPGNRFGGSSYIDAFNILTEQGTVPLSQFGYDQYDCSRQPSAALVSSGNPYRIATWRRVNVMDTVEMKAQIASGFPVLLGIMVDDGLESLGAGKVYGHYSGYSTGGHAVVAVGFDDAKGAFKIFNSWGTGWADKGKGWVSYSALKAMVVEGYVCQDLIVTTPPEVAYTPEVPLHPETTTVKYVEDPKPVPVQEVYDPDIYVSSASPYAEVYAADIAFDVYTPDGLGMVVTLAGGIYNCAGGRGQLLLSFTFSDGSPLWANHAAFSDIYGAVAAYTVVFDIPHQNLDVAGTRLYIPYWALNMAPGYHELAVTPHVYVNGFDAGTGAPCYFYFTQY
;
A
#
# COMPACT_ATOMS: atom_id res chain seq x y z
N MET A 1 12.62 17.76 -1.17
CA MET A 1 11.78 17.08 -0.16
C MET A 1 12.31 17.26 1.25
N TYR A 2 13.39 16.58 1.67
CA TYR A 2 13.87 16.57 3.08
C TYR A 2 13.95 17.96 3.76
N ASN A 3 14.57 18.96 3.12
CA ASN A 3 14.72 20.30 3.71
C ASN A 3 13.39 20.96 4.12
N GLN A 4 12.26 20.55 3.52
CA GLN A 4 10.92 21.08 3.84
C GLN A 4 10.29 20.41 5.08
N ILE A 5 10.77 19.22 5.47
CA ILE A 5 10.15 18.34 6.49
C ILE A 5 11.13 17.89 7.57
N ALA A 6 12.35 18.40 7.56
CA ALA A 6 13.33 18.11 8.59
C ALA A 6 12.85 18.64 9.95
N TYR A 7 13.00 17.84 11.01
CA TYR A 7 12.55 18.22 12.35
C TYR A 7 13.69 18.20 13.39
N PRO A 8 14.05 19.33 14.04
CA PRO A 8 13.53 20.67 13.80
C PRO A 8 13.98 21.22 12.43
N PRO A 9 13.29 22.23 11.87
CA PRO A 9 13.62 22.81 10.57
C PRO A 9 15.09 23.22 10.48
N GLY A 10 15.77 22.81 9.40
CA GLY A 10 17.18 23.10 9.18
C GLY A 10 18.16 22.28 10.02
N ASN A 11 17.72 21.22 10.71
CA ASN A 11 18.60 20.30 11.42
C ASN A 11 18.81 18.98 10.64
N ARG A 12 20.01 18.79 10.09
CA ARG A 12 20.39 17.56 9.36
C ARG A 12 20.43 16.29 10.20
N PHE A 13 20.45 16.43 11.53
CA PHE A 13 20.41 15.30 12.48
C PHE A 13 19.00 15.04 13.01
N GLY A 14 18.02 15.84 12.58
CA GLY A 14 16.67 15.82 13.11
C GLY A 14 15.77 14.70 12.58
N GLY A 15 16.10 14.17 11.40
CA GLY A 15 15.25 13.21 10.70
C GLY A 15 13.98 13.85 10.13
N SER A 16 13.10 12.99 9.61
CA SER A 16 11.76 13.31 9.08
C SER A 16 10.92 12.02 9.09
N SER A 17 9.59 12.14 8.98
CA SER A 17 8.72 10.96 8.89
C SER A 17 8.42 10.56 7.43
N TYR A 18 8.09 9.29 7.20
CA TYR A 18 7.55 8.85 5.90
C TYR A 18 6.24 9.57 5.56
N ILE A 19 5.38 9.80 6.54
CA ILE A 19 4.08 10.46 6.36
C ILE A 19 4.27 11.88 5.81
N ASP A 20 5.17 12.67 6.38
CA ASP A 20 5.44 14.04 5.89
C ASP A 20 6.02 14.01 4.46
N ALA A 21 6.89 13.04 4.18
CA ALA A 21 7.45 12.85 2.84
C ALA A 21 6.36 12.48 1.83
N PHE A 22 5.46 11.56 2.17
CA PHE A 22 4.37 11.15 1.30
C PHE A 22 3.34 12.26 1.10
N ASN A 23 3.06 13.08 2.12
CA ASN A 23 2.19 14.25 1.96
C ASN A 23 2.78 15.26 0.98
N ILE A 24 4.09 15.55 1.07
CA ILE A 24 4.77 16.38 0.06
C ILE A 24 4.70 15.75 -1.33
N LEU A 25 4.98 14.44 -1.47
CA LEU A 25 4.94 13.78 -2.76
C LEU A 25 3.52 13.75 -3.34
N THR A 26 2.50 13.65 -2.49
CA THR A 26 1.09 13.66 -2.89
C THR A 26 0.65 15.07 -3.29
N GLU A 27 1.04 16.11 -2.57
CA GLU A 27 0.56 17.49 -2.82
C GLU A 27 1.38 18.23 -3.89
N GLN A 28 2.71 18.09 -3.81
CA GLN A 28 3.67 18.91 -4.56
C GLN A 28 4.50 18.09 -5.55
N GLY A 29 4.74 16.81 -5.23
CA GLY A 29 5.67 15.96 -5.95
C GLY A 29 7.12 16.27 -5.59
N THR A 30 8.04 16.03 -6.52
CA THR A 30 9.47 16.31 -6.34
C THR A 30 10.12 16.71 -7.65
N VAL A 31 11.37 17.19 -7.60
CA VAL A 31 12.14 17.56 -8.80
C VAL A 31 13.37 16.66 -8.95
N PRO A 32 13.94 16.55 -10.16
CA PRO A 32 15.22 15.90 -10.36
C PRO A 32 16.31 16.50 -9.47
N LEU A 33 17.26 15.67 -9.02
CA LEU A 33 18.41 16.11 -8.23
C LEU A 33 19.25 17.19 -8.94
N SER A 34 19.23 17.26 -10.27
CA SER A 34 19.89 18.32 -11.04
C SER A 34 19.29 19.72 -10.82
N GLN A 35 18.03 19.81 -10.41
CA GLN A 35 17.36 21.08 -10.11
C GLN A 35 17.43 21.43 -8.62
N PHE A 36 17.39 20.42 -7.75
CA PHE A 36 17.59 20.58 -6.31
C PHE A 36 18.59 19.55 -5.80
N GLY A 37 19.88 19.89 -5.86
CA GLY A 37 20.97 19.01 -5.49
C GLY A 37 20.94 18.58 -4.03
N TYR A 38 21.34 17.33 -3.78
CA TYR A 38 21.62 16.81 -2.45
C TYR A 38 22.92 17.43 -1.93
N ASP A 39 22.85 18.01 -0.74
CA ASP A 39 24.00 18.49 0.02
C ASP A 39 23.84 18.02 1.46
N GLN A 40 24.74 17.15 1.91
CA GLN A 40 24.72 16.61 3.27
C GLN A 40 24.97 17.67 4.36
N TYR A 41 25.48 18.85 3.98
CA TYR A 41 25.78 19.95 4.90
C TYR A 41 24.69 21.03 4.91
N ASP A 42 23.78 21.05 3.92
CA ASP A 42 22.73 22.05 3.77
C ASP A 42 21.32 21.44 3.77
N CYS A 43 20.68 21.55 4.93
CA CYS A 43 19.31 21.14 5.18
C CYS A 43 18.37 22.32 5.47
N SER A 44 18.86 23.56 5.43
CA SER A 44 18.08 24.76 5.73
C SER A 44 17.56 25.46 4.47
N ARG A 45 18.25 25.28 3.33
CA ARG A 45 17.81 25.81 2.04
C ARG A 45 16.46 25.26 1.64
N GLN A 46 15.48 26.15 1.50
CA GLN A 46 14.14 25.82 1.02
C GLN A 46 14.08 25.91 -0.52
N PRO A 47 13.28 25.07 -1.19
CA PRO A 47 12.98 25.25 -2.60
C PRO A 47 12.19 26.54 -2.83
N SER A 48 12.37 27.17 -3.98
CA SER A 48 11.54 28.31 -4.37
C SER A 48 10.13 27.84 -4.76
N ALA A 49 9.14 28.74 -4.72
CA ALA A 49 7.78 28.42 -5.16
C ALA A 49 7.74 27.89 -6.60
N ALA A 50 8.55 28.45 -7.50
CA ALA A 50 8.66 27.97 -8.88
C ALA A 50 9.18 26.52 -8.95
N LEU A 51 10.13 26.17 -8.09
CA LEU A 51 10.68 24.81 -8.03
C LEU A 51 9.68 23.81 -7.44
N VAL A 52 8.94 24.21 -6.39
CA VAL A 52 7.82 23.42 -5.86
C VAL A 52 6.77 23.16 -6.94
N SER A 53 6.36 24.19 -7.69
CA SER A 53 5.41 24.02 -8.80
C SER A 53 5.94 23.11 -9.91
N SER A 54 7.24 23.13 -10.20
CA SER A 54 7.84 22.24 -11.21
C SER A 54 7.89 20.77 -10.80
N GLY A 55 7.63 20.46 -9.52
CA GLY A 55 7.55 19.09 -9.02
C GLY A 55 6.21 18.39 -9.31
N ASN A 56 5.18 19.13 -9.70
CA ASN A 56 3.82 18.61 -9.91
C ASN A 56 3.73 17.37 -10.84
N PRO A 57 4.51 17.27 -11.93
CA PRO A 57 4.50 16.07 -12.79
C PRO A 57 5.07 14.80 -12.14
N TYR A 58 5.79 14.90 -11.01
CA TYR A 58 6.43 13.79 -10.31
C TYR A 58 5.75 13.52 -8.96
N ARG A 59 4.43 13.68 -8.92
CA ARG A 59 3.61 13.39 -7.75
C ARG A 59 3.35 11.90 -7.64
N ILE A 60 3.13 11.42 -6.42
CA ILE A 60 2.48 10.12 -6.20
C ILE A 60 0.97 10.32 -6.19
N ALA A 61 0.23 9.32 -6.66
CA ALA A 61 -1.23 9.33 -6.63
C ALA A 61 -1.74 9.11 -5.20
N THR A 62 -1.18 8.11 -4.53
CA THR A 62 -1.55 7.71 -3.18
C THR A 62 -0.44 6.90 -2.53
N TRP A 63 -0.58 6.68 -1.23
CA TRP A 63 0.27 5.83 -0.42
C TRP A 63 -0.56 5.17 0.69
N ARG A 64 -0.11 4.01 1.17
CA ARG A 64 -0.73 3.36 2.33
C ARG A 64 0.29 2.58 3.14
N ARG A 65 -0.05 2.32 4.39
CA ARG A 65 0.71 1.38 5.23
C ARG A 65 0.48 -0.06 4.75
N VAL A 66 1.48 -0.91 4.98
CA VAL A 66 1.40 -2.36 4.78
C VAL A 66 1.66 -3.07 6.10
N ASN A 67 1.12 -4.27 6.29
CA ASN A 67 1.44 -5.10 7.44
C ASN A 67 2.83 -5.74 7.23
N VAL A 68 3.87 -5.03 7.64
CA VAL A 68 5.27 -5.48 7.57
C VAL A 68 5.58 -6.71 8.45
N MET A 69 4.67 -7.10 9.35
CA MET A 69 4.81 -8.35 10.11
C MET A 69 4.34 -9.57 9.31
N ASP A 70 3.53 -9.35 8.27
CA ASP A 70 3.12 -10.38 7.32
C ASP A 70 4.09 -10.43 6.13
N THR A 71 4.92 -11.47 6.14
CA THR A 71 5.84 -11.78 5.05
C THR A 71 5.12 -12.06 3.73
N VAL A 72 3.88 -12.55 3.75
CA VAL A 72 3.11 -12.81 2.54
C VAL A 72 2.68 -11.49 1.90
N GLU A 73 2.16 -10.53 2.68
CA GLU A 73 1.82 -9.20 2.16
C GLU A 73 3.05 -8.52 1.55
N MET A 74 4.17 -8.49 2.28
CA MET A 74 5.40 -7.86 1.78
C MET A 74 5.88 -8.44 0.45
N LYS A 75 5.88 -9.78 0.33
CA LYS A 75 6.22 -10.45 -0.93
C LYS A 75 5.23 -10.12 -2.03
N ALA A 76 3.93 -10.09 -1.72
CA ALA A 76 2.89 -9.78 -2.69
C ALA A 76 3.02 -8.36 -3.24
N GLN A 77 3.36 -7.36 -2.41
CA GLN A 77 3.62 -6.00 -2.85
C GLN A 77 4.81 -5.94 -3.81
N ILE A 78 5.95 -6.51 -3.39
CA ILE A 78 7.17 -6.54 -4.18
C ILE A 78 6.96 -7.26 -5.52
N ALA A 79 6.30 -8.43 -5.51
CA ALA A 79 6.00 -9.19 -6.71
C ALA A 79 5.02 -8.46 -7.64
N SER A 80 4.17 -7.59 -7.10
CA SER A 80 3.25 -6.74 -7.88
C SER A 80 3.91 -5.46 -8.42
N GLY A 81 5.23 -5.32 -8.25
CA GLY A 81 5.97 -4.17 -8.74
C GLY A 81 6.00 -2.97 -7.79
N PHE A 82 5.53 -3.13 -6.55
CA PHE A 82 5.54 -2.08 -5.52
C PHE A 82 6.66 -2.32 -4.51
N PRO A 83 7.76 -1.55 -4.56
CA PRO A 83 8.76 -1.56 -3.50
C PRO A 83 8.12 -1.17 -2.17
N VAL A 84 8.51 -1.85 -1.09
CA VAL A 84 8.00 -1.55 0.24
C VAL A 84 9.00 -0.65 0.95
N LEU A 85 8.59 0.57 1.25
CA LEU A 85 9.37 1.50 2.07
C LEU A 85 9.24 1.07 3.52
N LEU A 86 10.36 1.00 4.25
CA LEU A 86 10.43 0.43 5.59
C LEU A 86 11.10 1.43 6.54
N GLY A 87 10.50 1.60 7.71
CA GLY A 87 11.14 2.18 8.89
C GLY A 87 11.63 1.04 9.78
N ILE A 88 12.94 0.99 10.04
CA ILE A 88 13.59 -0.08 10.79
C ILE A 88 14.43 0.48 11.93
N MET A 89 14.59 -0.30 12.99
CA MET A 89 15.67 -0.11 13.96
C MET A 89 16.92 -0.78 13.41
N VAL A 90 18.07 -0.13 13.57
CA VAL A 90 19.37 -0.66 13.12
C VAL A 90 20.26 -0.98 14.31
N ASP A 91 21.25 -1.84 14.10
CA ASP A 91 22.32 -2.15 15.04
C ASP A 91 23.68 -2.28 14.32
N ASP A 92 24.75 -2.43 15.10
CA ASP A 92 26.12 -2.60 14.60
C ASP A 92 26.27 -3.78 13.62
N GLY A 93 25.46 -4.83 13.78
CA GLY A 93 25.49 -6.02 12.93
C GLY A 93 24.99 -5.74 11.52
N LEU A 94 23.94 -4.94 11.38
CA LEU A 94 23.45 -4.50 10.08
C LEU A 94 24.39 -3.44 9.47
N GLU A 95 24.90 -2.52 10.28
CA GLU A 95 25.84 -1.49 9.84
C GLU A 95 27.13 -2.09 9.24
N SER A 96 27.61 -3.19 9.82
CA SER A 96 28.81 -3.91 9.37
C SER A 96 28.55 -5.00 8.32
N LEU A 97 27.34 -5.10 7.76
CA LEU A 97 26.98 -6.15 6.81
C LEU A 97 27.89 -6.14 5.56
N GLY A 98 28.62 -7.25 5.37
CA GLY A 98 29.49 -7.45 4.21
C GLY A 98 28.75 -7.88 2.94
N ALA A 99 29.41 -7.71 1.78
CA ALA A 99 28.88 -8.13 0.49
C ALA A 99 28.54 -9.64 0.45
N GLY A 100 27.42 -9.97 -0.19
CA GLY A 100 26.96 -11.36 -0.36
C GLY A 100 26.48 -12.06 0.92
N LYS A 101 26.36 -11.33 2.04
CA LYS A 101 25.85 -11.88 3.31
C LYS A 101 24.37 -11.63 3.48
N VAL A 102 23.73 -12.49 4.26
CA VAL A 102 22.37 -12.29 4.78
C VAL A 102 22.50 -11.86 6.23
N TYR A 103 21.97 -10.68 6.55
CA TYR A 103 21.81 -10.24 7.91
C TYR A 103 20.71 -11.06 8.58
N GLY A 104 21.10 -11.92 9.53
CA GLY A 104 20.25 -12.98 10.04
C GLY A 104 19.60 -12.72 11.41
N HIS A 105 20.09 -11.74 12.16
CA HIS A 105 19.70 -11.55 13.56
C HIS A 105 19.86 -10.10 14.00
N TYR A 106 18.80 -9.54 14.59
CA TYR A 106 18.81 -8.26 15.28
C TYR A 106 19.12 -8.45 16.76
N SER A 107 20.14 -7.75 17.25
CA SER A 107 20.67 -7.89 18.60
C SER A 107 19.75 -7.34 19.69
N GLY A 108 18.79 -6.48 19.33
CA GLY A 108 17.93 -5.76 20.27
C GLY A 108 18.56 -4.48 20.84
N TYR A 109 19.85 -4.24 20.62
CA TYR A 109 20.54 -3.00 21.01
C TYR A 109 20.60 -2.05 19.82
N SER A 110 19.60 -1.18 19.71
CA SER A 110 19.51 -0.26 18.57
C SER A 110 20.56 0.85 18.61
N THR A 111 21.17 1.12 17.46
CA THR A 111 22.01 2.31 17.22
C THR A 111 21.21 3.50 16.66
N GLY A 112 20.00 3.25 16.15
CA GLY A 112 19.06 4.30 15.74
C GLY A 112 17.88 3.77 14.90
N GLY A 113 16.97 4.68 14.57
CA GLY A 113 15.95 4.46 13.55
C GLY A 113 16.47 4.82 12.16
N HIS A 114 16.09 4.05 11.14
CA HIS A 114 16.53 4.23 9.77
C HIS A 114 15.43 3.89 8.75
N ALA A 115 15.57 4.43 7.54
CA ALA A 115 14.64 4.24 6.44
C ALA A 115 15.32 3.52 5.26
N VAL A 116 14.74 2.41 4.83
CA VAL A 116 15.23 1.59 3.70
C VAL A 116 14.08 1.17 2.78
N VAL A 117 14.38 0.62 1.61
CA VAL A 117 13.35 0.12 0.68
C VAL A 117 13.59 -1.36 0.38
N ALA A 118 12.60 -2.21 0.62
CA ALA A 118 12.61 -3.59 0.16
C ALA A 118 12.14 -3.67 -1.29
N VAL A 119 12.96 -4.30 -2.14
CA VAL A 119 12.78 -4.32 -3.60
C VAL A 119 12.75 -5.74 -4.17
N GLY A 120 12.94 -6.75 -3.33
CA GLY A 120 13.05 -8.14 -3.75
C GLY A 120 12.97 -9.08 -2.55
N PHE A 121 12.80 -10.37 -2.83
CA PHE A 121 12.89 -11.43 -1.83
C PHE A 121 13.47 -12.69 -2.47
N ASP A 122 13.99 -13.59 -1.64
CA ASP A 122 14.51 -14.89 -2.06
C ASP A 122 14.22 -15.91 -0.96
N ASP A 123 13.35 -16.87 -1.27
CA ASP A 123 12.91 -17.89 -0.32
C ASP A 123 13.95 -18.96 -0.03
N ALA A 124 14.90 -19.20 -0.94
CA ALA A 124 16.03 -20.07 -0.65
C ALA A 124 16.98 -19.42 0.37
N LYS A 125 17.04 -18.08 0.40
CA LYS A 125 17.76 -17.32 1.43
C LYS A 125 16.93 -17.04 2.68
N GLY A 126 15.59 -17.13 2.57
CA GLY A 126 14.67 -16.70 3.62
C GLY A 126 14.81 -15.20 3.93
N ALA A 127 15.01 -14.36 2.92
CA ALA A 127 15.41 -12.96 3.10
C ALA A 127 14.79 -11.98 2.09
N PHE A 128 14.57 -10.74 2.54
CA PHE A 128 14.26 -9.60 1.68
C PHE A 128 15.54 -8.91 1.21
N LYS A 129 15.54 -8.43 -0.02
CA LYS A 129 16.59 -7.56 -0.57
C LYS A 129 16.20 -6.11 -0.32
N ILE A 130 17.07 -5.37 0.37
CA ILE A 130 16.88 -3.96 0.66
C ILE A 130 17.87 -3.09 -0.11
N PHE A 131 17.41 -1.92 -0.55
CA PHE A 131 18.25 -0.80 -0.96
C PHE A 131 18.45 0.12 0.24
N ASN A 132 19.71 0.50 0.45
CA ASN A 132 20.13 1.36 1.55
C ASN A 132 20.76 2.65 1.01
N SER A 133 20.85 3.66 1.88
CA SER A 133 21.34 5.00 1.58
C SER A 133 22.71 5.31 2.20
N TRP A 134 23.48 4.29 2.61
CA TRP A 134 24.84 4.42 3.16
C TRP A 134 25.97 4.31 2.12
N GLY A 135 25.65 4.55 0.85
CA GLY A 135 26.60 4.50 -0.26
C GLY A 135 26.90 3.08 -0.77
N THR A 136 27.66 3.02 -1.86
CA THR A 136 27.93 1.76 -2.57
C THR A 136 28.96 0.86 -1.87
N GLY A 137 29.66 1.37 -0.86
CA GLY A 137 30.61 0.59 -0.07
C GLY A 137 29.94 -0.33 0.96
N TRP A 138 28.68 -0.10 1.29
CA TRP A 138 27.93 -0.94 2.22
C TRP A 138 27.37 -2.19 1.51
N ALA A 139 27.53 -3.34 2.15
CA ALA A 139 27.09 -4.65 1.67
C ALA A 139 27.41 -4.89 0.17
N ASP A 140 26.44 -5.32 -0.63
CA ASP A 140 26.59 -5.56 -2.07
C ASP A 140 26.14 -4.33 -2.87
N LYS A 141 27.07 -3.38 -3.05
CA LYS A 141 26.86 -2.14 -3.83
C LYS A 141 25.67 -1.31 -3.33
N GLY A 142 25.55 -1.14 -2.01
CA GLY A 142 24.45 -0.42 -1.36
C GLY A 142 23.17 -1.27 -1.16
N LYS A 143 23.25 -2.58 -1.43
CA LYS A 143 22.14 -3.52 -1.36
C LYS A 143 22.47 -4.62 -0.36
N GLY A 144 21.54 -4.94 0.52
CA GLY A 144 21.72 -5.95 1.55
C GLY A 144 20.60 -6.99 1.51
N TRP A 145 20.89 -8.18 2.04
CA TRP A 145 19.86 -9.18 2.32
C TRP A 145 19.60 -9.20 3.82
N VAL A 146 18.32 -9.17 4.20
CA VAL A 146 17.86 -9.20 5.59
C VAL A 146 16.90 -10.38 5.72
N SER A 147 17.18 -11.30 6.64
CA SER A 147 16.32 -12.46 6.85
C SER A 147 14.91 -12.03 7.26
N TYR A 148 13.90 -12.83 6.92
CA TYR A 148 12.51 -12.56 7.29
C TYR A 148 12.34 -12.40 8.80
N SER A 149 13.05 -13.21 9.59
CA SER A 149 13.01 -13.13 11.05
C SER A 149 13.70 -11.87 11.60
N ALA A 150 14.87 -11.50 11.07
CA ALA A 150 15.56 -10.28 11.48
C ALA A 150 14.72 -9.04 11.15
N LEU A 151 14.10 -9.01 9.96
CA LEU A 151 13.24 -7.90 9.58
C LEU A 151 12.06 -7.74 10.54
N LYS A 152 11.34 -8.82 10.85
CA LYS A 152 10.23 -8.77 11.81
C LYS A 152 10.65 -8.28 13.20
N ALA A 153 11.89 -8.55 13.61
CA ALA A 153 12.41 -8.15 14.91
C ALA A 153 12.80 -6.66 14.98
N MET A 154 13.02 -6.00 13.84
CA MET A 154 13.53 -4.64 13.79
C MET A 154 12.60 -3.64 13.07
N VAL A 155 11.64 -4.11 12.27
CA VAL A 155 10.74 -3.24 11.51
C VAL A 155 9.72 -2.57 12.43
N VAL A 156 9.50 -1.28 12.21
CA VAL A 156 8.57 -0.43 12.98
C VAL A 156 7.36 -0.06 12.13
N GLU A 157 7.59 0.23 10.85
CA GLU A 157 6.55 0.64 9.91
C GLU A 157 6.94 0.27 8.48
N GLY A 158 5.95 0.22 7.59
CA GLY A 158 6.22 0.19 6.17
C GLY A 158 5.03 0.58 5.33
N TYR A 159 5.33 1.01 4.11
CA TYR A 159 4.39 1.65 3.20
C TYR A 159 4.67 1.24 1.76
N VAL A 160 3.64 1.35 0.93
CA VAL A 160 3.76 1.36 -0.53
C VAL A 160 3.17 2.66 -1.05
N CYS A 161 3.71 3.18 -2.14
CA CYS A 161 3.15 4.31 -2.85
C CYS A 161 2.91 3.96 -4.32
N GLN A 162 1.93 4.64 -4.92
CA GLN A 162 1.59 4.52 -6.32
C GLN A 162 1.95 5.81 -7.03
N ASP A 163 2.67 5.71 -8.13
CA ASP A 163 3.02 6.85 -8.96
C ASP A 163 1.77 7.49 -9.61
N LEU A 164 1.74 8.82 -9.74
CA LEU A 164 0.67 9.52 -10.45
C LEU A 164 0.98 9.55 -11.94
N ILE A 165 0.57 8.53 -12.68
CA ILE A 165 0.75 8.47 -14.14
C ILE A 165 -0.28 9.39 -14.81
N VAL A 166 0.05 10.68 -14.97
CA VAL A 166 -0.79 11.64 -15.73
C VAL A 166 -0.44 11.67 -17.22
N THR A 167 0.82 11.35 -17.55
CA THR A 167 1.36 11.10 -18.89
C THR A 167 2.60 10.23 -18.71
N THR A 168 2.93 9.34 -19.65
CA THR A 168 4.17 8.56 -19.62
C THR A 168 5.35 9.49 -19.34
N PRO A 169 6.12 9.30 -18.25
CA PRO A 169 7.29 10.12 -17.99
C PRO A 169 8.26 10.03 -19.17
N PRO A 170 8.97 11.11 -19.54
CA PRO A 170 10.04 11.00 -20.53
C PRO A 170 11.02 9.93 -20.05
N GLU A 171 11.36 9.01 -20.94
CA GLU A 171 12.23 7.89 -20.68
C GLU A 171 13.55 8.39 -20.06
N VAL A 172 13.71 8.21 -18.76
CA VAL A 172 15.00 8.34 -18.13
C VAL A 172 15.74 7.08 -18.49
N ALA A 173 16.79 7.20 -19.31
CA ALA A 173 17.63 6.09 -19.73
C ALA A 173 18.28 5.45 -18.49
N TYR A 174 17.59 4.48 -17.89
CA TYR A 174 18.13 3.59 -16.89
C TYR A 174 18.26 2.23 -17.55
N THR A 175 19.49 1.78 -17.76
CA THR A 175 19.81 0.40 -18.13
C THR A 175 19.95 -0.42 -16.85
N PRO A 176 18.96 -1.23 -16.45
CA PRO A 176 19.17 -2.21 -15.39
C PRO A 176 20.14 -3.30 -15.88
N GLU A 177 21.35 -3.34 -15.33
CA GLU A 177 22.18 -4.57 -15.32
C GLU A 177 21.60 -5.58 -14.32
N VAL A 178 20.37 -6.03 -14.55
CA VAL A 178 19.81 -7.21 -13.87
C VAL A 178 19.80 -8.34 -14.90
N PRO A 179 20.61 -9.40 -14.73
CA PRO A 179 20.40 -10.60 -15.52
C PRO A 179 19.00 -11.13 -15.20
N LEU A 180 18.16 -11.26 -16.23
CA LEU A 180 16.92 -12.03 -16.19
C LEU A 180 17.22 -13.37 -15.49
N HIS A 181 16.61 -13.59 -14.34
CA HIS A 181 16.64 -14.92 -13.72
C HIS A 181 15.80 -15.84 -14.61
N PRO A 182 16.30 -17.04 -14.96
CA PRO A 182 15.52 -17.98 -15.76
C PRO A 182 14.23 -18.32 -15.01
N GLU A 183 13.10 -18.20 -15.72
CA GLU A 183 11.81 -18.67 -15.25
C GLU A 183 11.92 -20.14 -14.86
N THR A 184 11.82 -20.45 -13.57
CA THR A 184 11.56 -21.81 -13.11
C THR A 184 10.07 -22.10 -13.28
N THR A 185 9.72 -22.60 -14.46
CA THR A 185 8.54 -23.44 -14.68
C THR A 185 8.56 -24.62 -13.72
N THR A 186 7.54 -24.75 -12.87
CA THR A 186 6.62 -25.91 -12.85
C THR A 186 5.49 -25.66 -11.86
N VAL A 187 4.33 -25.23 -12.36
CA VAL A 187 3.03 -25.56 -11.75
C VAL A 187 2.25 -26.31 -12.83
N LYS A 188 1.81 -27.53 -12.51
CA LYS A 188 1.03 -28.36 -13.42
C LYS A 188 -0.38 -27.76 -13.55
N TYR A 189 -0.71 -27.24 -14.72
CA TYR A 189 -2.09 -26.93 -15.09
C TYR A 189 -2.83 -28.22 -15.48
N VAL A 190 -4.08 -28.34 -15.04
CA VAL A 190 -5.10 -29.16 -15.71
C VAL A 190 -5.59 -28.30 -16.87
N GLU A 191 -5.59 -28.85 -18.09
CA GLU A 191 -6.02 -28.14 -19.29
C GLU A 191 -7.52 -27.84 -19.24
N ASP A 192 -7.87 -26.55 -19.17
CA ASP A 192 -9.17 -26.07 -19.61
C ASP A 192 -9.21 -26.01 -21.15
N PRO A 193 -10.38 -26.23 -21.76
CA PRO A 193 -10.51 -26.32 -23.21
C PRO A 193 -10.08 -25.03 -23.89
N LYS A 194 -9.26 -25.19 -24.94
CA LYS A 194 -8.71 -24.11 -25.77
C LYS A 194 -9.76 -23.04 -26.12
N PRO A 195 -9.53 -21.77 -25.76
CA PRO A 195 -10.32 -20.68 -26.31
C PRO A 195 -10.07 -20.59 -27.81
N VAL A 196 -11.16 -20.48 -28.57
CA VAL A 196 -11.14 -20.22 -30.02
C VAL A 196 -10.45 -18.87 -30.24
N PRO A 197 -9.56 -18.71 -31.24
CA PRO A 197 -8.86 -17.45 -31.46
C PRO A 197 -9.89 -16.39 -31.85
N VAL A 198 -10.08 -15.40 -30.98
CA VAL A 198 -10.79 -14.17 -31.34
C VAL A 198 -9.78 -13.32 -32.10
N GLN A 199 -10.09 -13.01 -33.37
CA GLN A 199 -9.35 -12.03 -34.14
C GLN A 199 -9.30 -10.71 -33.36
N GLU A 200 -8.10 -10.16 -33.17
CA GLU A 200 -7.92 -8.77 -32.77
C GLU A 200 -8.59 -7.86 -33.81
N VAL A 201 -9.79 -7.39 -33.48
CA VAL A 201 -10.38 -6.23 -34.15
C VAL A 201 -9.80 -5.02 -33.43
N TYR A 202 -8.79 -4.41 -34.04
CA TYR A 202 -8.43 -3.03 -33.72
C TYR A 202 -9.62 -2.16 -34.11
N ASP A 203 -10.39 -1.75 -33.11
CA ASP A 203 -11.46 -0.77 -33.24
C ASP A 203 -10.87 0.62 -32.92
N PRO A 204 -10.65 1.50 -33.91
CA PRO A 204 -10.13 2.84 -33.70
C PRO A 204 -11.14 3.77 -32.99
N ASP A 205 -12.35 3.31 -32.67
CA ASP A 205 -13.38 4.07 -31.97
C ASP A 205 -13.52 3.74 -30.47
N ILE A 206 -12.53 3.06 -29.85
CA ILE A 206 -12.42 3.06 -28.38
C ILE A 206 -12.07 4.48 -27.93
N TYR A 207 -13.12 5.27 -27.70
CA TYR A 207 -13.08 6.45 -26.87
C TYR A 207 -12.64 6.02 -25.46
N VAL A 208 -11.33 6.01 -25.21
CA VAL A 208 -10.80 6.20 -23.87
C VAL A 208 -11.24 7.60 -23.49
N SER A 209 -12.33 7.70 -22.73
CA SER A 209 -12.78 9.00 -22.24
C SER A 209 -11.59 9.65 -21.53
N SER A 210 -11.37 10.94 -21.78
CA SER A 210 -10.30 11.72 -21.13
C SER A 210 -10.52 11.91 -19.62
N ALA A 211 -11.45 11.19 -19.01
CA ALA A 211 -11.74 11.23 -17.59
C ALA A 211 -10.96 10.11 -16.88
N SER A 212 -10.19 10.50 -15.86
CA SER A 212 -9.44 9.58 -15.02
C SER A 212 -10.35 8.48 -14.44
N PRO A 213 -9.84 7.25 -14.24
CA PRO A 213 -10.55 6.22 -13.49
C PRO A 213 -10.92 6.72 -12.10
N TYR A 214 -12.14 6.39 -11.65
CA TYR A 214 -12.60 6.71 -10.30
C TYR A 214 -13.59 5.66 -9.81
N ALA A 215 -13.72 5.53 -8.50
CA ALA A 215 -14.71 4.65 -7.89
C ALA A 215 -15.64 5.45 -6.98
N GLU A 216 -16.94 5.18 -7.08
CA GLU A 216 -17.96 5.69 -6.17
C GLU A 216 -18.68 4.50 -5.56
N VAL A 217 -18.64 4.38 -4.24
CA VAL A 217 -19.29 3.32 -3.50
C VAL A 217 -19.98 3.90 -2.28
N TYR A 218 -21.14 3.34 -1.91
CA TYR A 218 -21.89 3.78 -0.75
C TYR A 218 -22.66 2.61 -0.12
N ALA A 219 -22.93 2.70 1.17
CA ALA A 219 -23.79 1.75 1.86
C ALA A 219 -25.25 2.08 1.51
N ALA A 220 -25.91 1.18 0.78
CA ALA A 220 -27.29 1.36 0.31
C ALA A 220 -28.31 0.89 1.36
N ASP A 221 -27.98 -0.16 2.10
CA ASP A 221 -28.85 -0.76 3.11
C ASP A 221 -28.02 -1.47 4.18
N ILE A 222 -28.53 -1.48 5.42
CA ILE A 222 -27.93 -2.18 6.55
C ILE A 222 -29.03 -3.03 7.21
N ALA A 223 -28.94 -4.33 7.04
CA ALA A 223 -29.83 -5.29 7.67
C ALA A 223 -29.20 -5.87 8.94
N PHE A 224 -29.94 -5.78 10.04
CA PHE A 224 -29.54 -6.31 11.35
C PHE A 224 -30.15 -7.69 11.61
N ASP A 225 -29.54 -8.41 12.55
CA ASP A 225 -29.99 -9.69 13.09
C ASP A 225 -30.15 -10.76 12.00
N VAL A 226 -29.23 -10.74 11.05
CA VAL A 226 -29.16 -11.69 9.96
C VAL A 226 -28.21 -12.82 10.33
N TYR A 227 -28.59 -14.05 10.03
CA TYR A 227 -27.67 -15.19 10.12
C TYR A 227 -26.66 -15.12 8.98
N THR A 228 -25.43 -14.77 9.33
CA THR A 228 -24.26 -14.83 8.47
C THR A 228 -23.64 -16.24 8.53
N PRO A 229 -22.73 -16.61 7.60
CA PRO A 229 -21.97 -17.85 7.69
C PRO A 229 -21.25 -18.04 9.04
N ASP A 230 -20.89 -16.93 9.71
CA ASP A 230 -20.13 -16.90 10.95
C ASP A 230 -20.99 -16.60 12.20
N GLY A 231 -22.32 -16.70 12.08
CA GLY A 231 -23.28 -16.51 13.17
C GLY A 231 -24.14 -15.25 13.02
N LEU A 232 -24.80 -14.84 14.10
CA LEU A 232 -25.67 -13.67 14.10
C LEU A 232 -24.85 -12.39 13.86
N GLY A 233 -25.31 -11.55 12.94
CA GLY A 233 -24.60 -10.35 12.55
C GLY A 233 -25.43 -9.37 11.76
N MET A 234 -24.73 -8.46 11.08
CA MET A 234 -25.30 -7.50 10.15
C MET A 234 -24.83 -7.75 8.72
N VAL A 235 -25.63 -7.28 7.77
CA VAL A 235 -25.29 -7.28 6.35
C VAL A 235 -25.41 -5.88 5.81
N VAL A 236 -24.33 -5.40 5.21
CA VAL A 236 -24.30 -4.12 4.51
C VAL A 236 -24.34 -4.39 3.01
N THR A 237 -25.34 -3.81 2.35
CA THR A 237 -25.49 -3.86 0.89
C THR A 237 -24.88 -2.62 0.30
N LEU A 238 -23.98 -2.79 -0.67
CA LEU A 238 -23.31 -1.71 -1.38
C LEU A 238 -24.09 -1.28 -2.62
N ALA A 239 -23.89 -0.04 -3.01
CA ALA A 239 -24.25 0.50 -4.30
C ALA A 239 -23.12 1.38 -4.86
N GLY A 240 -23.20 1.68 -6.15
CA GLY A 240 -22.18 2.42 -6.89
C GLY A 240 -21.39 1.53 -7.85
N GLY A 241 -20.24 2.02 -8.29
CA GLY A 241 -19.46 1.38 -9.34
C GLY A 241 -18.02 1.91 -9.42
N ILE A 242 -17.24 1.23 -10.26
CA ILE A 242 -15.89 1.62 -10.66
C ILE A 242 -15.97 2.05 -12.13
N TYR A 243 -15.51 3.26 -12.45
CA TYR A 243 -15.75 3.90 -13.73
C TYR A 243 -14.44 4.21 -14.46
N ASN A 244 -14.50 4.22 -15.79
CA ASN A 244 -13.37 4.43 -16.70
C ASN A 244 -12.20 3.48 -16.43
N CYS A 245 -12.50 2.24 -16.05
CA CYS A 245 -11.51 1.25 -15.66
C CYS A 245 -10.58 0.88 -16.82
N ALA A 246 -9.27 0.78 -16.54
CA ALA A 246 -8.26 0.31 -17.46
C ALA A 246 -7.80 -1.13 -17.15
N GLY A 247 -8.66 -1.93 -16.52
CA GLY A 247 -8.32 -3.27 -16.02
C GLY A 247 -7.62 -3.28 -14.66
N GLY A 248 -7.73 -4.37 -13.91
CA GLY A 248 -7.01 -4.55 -12.63
C GLY A 248 -7.65 -5.58 -11.70
N ARG A 249 -7.17 -5.63 -10.46
CA ARG A 249 -7.72 -6.48 -9.39
C ARG A 249 -8.43 -5.63 -8.33
N GLY A 250 -9.75 -5.78 -8.22
CA GLY A 250 -10.61 -5.06 -7.29
C GLY A 250 -10.82 -5.79 -5.96
N GLN A 251 -11.01 -5.03 -4.89
CA GLN A 251 -11.53 -5.52 -3.62
C GLN A 251 -12.42 -4.44 -2.99
N LEU A 252 -13.59 -4.83 -2.48
CA LEU A 252 -14.44 -3.93 -1.72
C LEU A 252 -14.23 -4.21 -0.23
N LEU A 253 -14.19 -3.16 0.58
CA LEU A 253 -14.00 -3.23 2.02
C LEU A 253 -14.97 -2.29 2.74
N LEU A 254 -15.39 -2.66 3.93
CA LEU A 254 -16.12 -1.83 4.88
C LEU A 254 -15.23 -1.60 6.09
N SER A 255 -15.10 -0.35 6.51
CA SER A 255 -14.50 0.02 7.80
C SER A 255 -15.59 0.50 8.75
N PHE A 256 -15.38 0.30 10.05
CA PHE A 256 -16.33 0.67 11.09
C PHE A 256 -15.67 1.59 12.12
N THR A 257 -16.36 2.68 12.44
CA THR A 257 -15.96 3.64 13.47
C THR A 257 -17.12 3.94 14.41
N PHE A 258 -16.81 4.47 15.59
CA PHE A 258 -17.80 5.17 16.40
C PHE A 258 -18.16 6.52 15.74
N SER A 259 -19.24 7.16 16.21
CA SER A 259 -19.69 8.44 15.63
C SER A 259 -18.72 9.61 15.84
N ASP A 260 -17.80 9.50 16.81
CA ASP A 260 -16.68 10.43 16.99
C ASP A 260 -15.49 10.18 16.04
N GLY A 261 -15.59 9.18 15.16
CA GLY A 261 -14.57 8.79 14.19
C GLY A 261 -13.50 7.85 14.75
N SER A 262 -13.57 7.47 16.03
CA SER A 262 -12.62 6.50 16.60
C SER A 262 -12.82 5.10 16.00
N PRO A 263 -11.73 4.33 15.73
CA PRO A 263 -11.85 2.99 15.18
C PRO A 263 -12.59 2.03 16.11
N LEU A 264 -13.50 1.24 15.57
CA LEU A 264 -14.05 0.09 16.28
C LEU A 264 -13.07 -1.07 16.13
N TRP A 265 -12.48 -1.56 17.22
CA TRP A 265 -11.49 -2.63 17.16
C TRP A 265 -12.14 -4.00 16.94
N ALA A 266 -11.44 -4.87 16.21
CA ALA A 266 -11.92 -6.24 15.96
C ALA A 266 -11.54 -7.18 17.11
N ASN A 267 -12.44 -8.11 17.44
CA ASN A 267 -12.13 -9.24 18.34
C ASN A 267 -11.32 -10.34 17.64
N HIS A 268 -11.21 -10.32 16.31
CA HIS A 268 -10.57 -11.39 15.56
C HIS A 268 -10.08 -10.93 14.18
N ALA A 269 -8.91 -11.44 13.79
CA ALA A 269 -8.20 -11.04 12.58
C ALA A 269 -8.95 -11.33 11.27
N ALA A 270 -9.88 -12.30 11.27
CA ALA A 270 -10.69 -12.60 10.10
C ALA A 270 -11.61 -11.43 9.69
N PHE A 271 -11.99 -10.60 10.65
CA PHE A 271 -12.87 -9.44 10.47
C PHE A 271 -12.14 -8.15 10.87
N SER A 272 -10.84 -8.09 10.61
CA SER A 272 -10.05 -6.89 10.85
C SER A 272 -9.35 -6.40 9.60
N ASP A 273 -9.12 -5.08 9.53
CA ASP A 273 -8.16 -4.51 8.61
C ASP A 273 -6.71 -4.74 9.08
N ILE A 274 -5.74 -4.21 8.34
CA ILE A 274 -4.31 -4.30 8.65
C ILE A 274 -3.91 -3.58 9.95
N TYR A 275 -4.76 -2.72 10.48
CA TYR A 275 -4.55 -1.99 11.73
C TYR A 275 -5.24 -2.68 12.92
N GLY A 276 -6.05 -3.72 12.67
CA GLY A 276 -6.82 -4.44 13.68
C GLY A 276 -8.21 -3.85 13.94
N ALA A 277 -8.63 -2.84 13.19
CA ALA A 277 -9.98 -2.29 13.26
C ALA A 277 -10.97 -3.20 12.52
N VAL A 278 -12.24 -3.21 12.91
CA VAL A 278 -13.27 -4.04 12.29
C VAL A 278 -13.36 -3.73 10.80
N ALA A 279 -13.27 -4.78 10.00
CA ALA A 279 -13.51 -4.72 8.58
C ALA A 279 -14.20 -5.97 8.04
N ALA A 280 -15.00 -5.78 6.99
CA ALA A 280 -15.46 -6.86 6.12
C ALA A 280 -15.14 -6.53 4.68
N TYR A 281 -14.81 -7.55 3.90
CA TYR A 281 -14.29 -7.35 2.55
C TYR A 281 -14.70 -8.48 1.61
N THR A 282 -14.69 -8.20 0.32
CA THR A 282 -14.85 -9.23 -0.70
C THR A 282 -13.54 -10.01 -0.86
N VAL A 283 -13.62 -11.19 -1.48
CA VAL A 283 -12.46 -11.72 -2.18
C VAL A 283 -12.03 -10.75 -3.29
N VAL A 284 -10.77 -10.84 -3.71
CA VAL A 284 -10.28 -10.06 -4.84
C VAL A 284 -10.98 -10.53 -6.12
N PHE A 285 -11.45 -9.59 -6.94
CA PHE A 285 -12.14 -9.84 -8.21
C PHE A 285 -11.45 -9.11 -9.38
N ASP A 286 -11.71 -9.54 -10.61
CA ASP A 286 -11.17 -8.88 -11.79
C ASP A 286 -12.00 -7.65 -12.16
N ILE A 287 -11.32 -6.53 -12.40
CA ILE A 287 -11.91 -5.32 -12.95
C ILE A 287 -11.67 -5.33 -14.46
N PRO A 288 -12.71 -5.25 -15.29
CA PRO A 288 -12.55 -5.24 -16.74
C PRO A 288 -12.09 -3.87 -17.25
N HIS A 289 -11.76 -3.77 -18.54
CA HIS A 289 -11.47 -2.49 -19.22
C HIS A 289 -12.74 -1.68 -19.55
N GLN A 290 -13.68 -1.62 -18.61
CA GLN A 290 -14.96 -0.92 -18.73
C GLN A 290 -15.54 -0.63 -17.34
N ASN A 291 -16.59 0.18 -17.29
CA ASN A 291 -17.33 0.44 -16.05
C ASN A 291 -17.82 -0.87 -15.42
N LEU A 292 -17.65 -0.98 -14.10
CA LEU A 292 -18.07 -2.13 -13.32
C LEU A 292 -19.07 -1.65 -12.26
N ASP A 293 -20.31 -2.09 -12.39
CA ASP A 293 -21.33 -1.90 -11.36
C ASP A 293 -21.06 -2.86 -10.20
N VAL A 294 -21.04 -2.34 -8.97
CA VAL A 294 -20.87 -3.13 -7.75
C VAL A 294 -22.13 -3.15 -6.88
N ALA A 295 -23.23 -2.57 -7.37
CA ALA A 295 -24.48 -2.51 -6.65
C ALA A 295 -25.07 -3.88 -6.34
N GLY A 296 -25.64 -4.00 -5.14
CA GLY A 296 -26.17 -5.25 -4.61
C GLY A 296 -25.10 -6.16 -3.99
N THR A 297 -23.82 -5.79 -3.98
CA THR A 297 -22.77 -6.55 -3.26
C THR A 297 -23.07 -6.53 -1.76
N ARG A 298 -23.05 -7.71 -1.13
CA ARG A 298 -23.38 -7.88 0.29
C ARG A 298 -22.15 -8.30 1.09
N LEU A 299 -21.84 -7.54 2.13
CA LEU A 299 -20.76 -7.82 3.06
C LEU A 299 -21.30 -8.11 4.45
N TYR A 300 -20.78 -9.14 5.08
CA TYR A 300 -21.30 -9.72 6.32
C TYR A 300 -20.33 -9.42 7.47
N ILE A 301 -20.86 -8.96 8.61
CA ILE A 301 -20.09 -8.77 9.84
C ILE A 301 -20.82 -9.48 10.98
N PRO A 302 -20.26 -10.55 11.56
CA PRO A 302 -20.86 -11.17 12.73
C PRO A 302 -20.66 -10.28 13.97
N TYR A 303 -21.63 -10.23 14.87
CA TYR A 303 -21.56 -9.33 16.03
C TYR A 303 -20.41 -9.66 16.98
N TRP A 304 -20.00 -10.93 17.05
CA TRP A 304 -18.86 -11.33 17.88
C TRP A 304 -17.53 -10.72 17.39
N ALA A 305 -17.43 -10.27 16.14
CA ALA A 305 -16.24 -9.59 15.64
C ALA A 305 -16.08 -8.16 16.19
N LEU A 306 -17.15 -7.56 16.71
CA LEU A 306 -17.16 -6.17 17.17
C LEU A 306 -16.67 -6.10 18.62
N ASN A 307 -15.51 -5.47 18.87
CA ASN A 307 -15.00 -5.26 20.22
C ASN A 307 -15.58 -3.99 20.85
N MET A 308 -16.79 -4.10 21.38
CA MET A 308 -17.44 -3.01 22.10
C MET A 308 -18.24 -3.52 23.30
N ALA A 309 -18.42 -2.64 24.30
CA ALA A 309 -19.19 -2.96 25.48
C ALA A 309 -20.68 -3.14 25.14
N PRO A 310 -21.44 -3.96 25.90
CA PRO A 310 -22.90 -3.99 25.79
C PRO A 310 -23.49 -2.59 25.96
N GLY A 311 -24.47 -2.23 25.14
CA GLY A 311 -25.08 -0.91 25.15
C GLY A 311 -25.56 -0.44 23.78
N TYR A 312 -26.14 0.76 23.78
CA TYR A 312 -26.62 1.44 22.58
C TYR A 312 -25.51 2.35 22.03
N HIS A 313 -25.05 2.07 20.82
CA HIS A 313 -23.94 2.77 20.17
C HIS A 313 -24.40 3.37 18.83
N GLU A 314 -23.84 4.53 18.51
CA GLU A 314 -23.92 5.11 17.17
C GLU A 314 -22.61 4.79 16.44
N LEU A 315 -22.72 4.06 15.34
CA LEU A 315 -21.61 3.61 14.54
C LEU A 315 -21.69 4.22 13.15
N ALA A 316 -20.56 4.29 12.47
CA ALA A 316 -20.49 4.60 11.06
C ALA A 316 -19.84 3.44 10.30
N VAL A 317 -20.41 3.08 9.16
CA VAL A 317 -19.78 2.19 8.19
C VAL A 317 -19.34 2.98 6.97
N THR A 318 -18.09 2.79 6.55
CA THR A 318 -17.51 3.48 5.39
C THR A 318 -17.07 2.44 4.36
N PRO A 319 -17.65 2.43 3.14
CA PRO A 319 -17.19 1.57 2.08
C PRO A 319 -15.93 2.11 1.39
N HIS A 320 -15.05 1.21 1.00
CA HIS A 320 -13.81 1.48 0.27
C HIS A 320 -13.71 0.56 -0.94
N VAL A 321 -13.16 1.09 -2.03
CA VAL A 321 -12.78 0.33 -3.21
C VAL A 321 -11.26 0.33 -3.30
N TYR A 322 -10.67 -0.87 -3.33
CA TYR A 322 -9.27 -1.06 -3.60
C TYR A 322 -9.08 -1.58 -5.02
N VAL A 323 -8.16 -0.97 -5.78
CA VAL A 323 -7.74 -1.44 -7.11
C VAL A 323 -6.24 -1.70 -7.07
N ASN A 324 -5.85 -2.94 -7.41
CA ASN A 324 -4.48 -3.44 -7.30
C ASN A 324 -3.89 -3.26 -5.89
N GLY A 325 -4.74 -3.27 -4.87
CA GLY A 325 -4.34 -3.07 -3.47
C GLY A 325 -4.14 -1.61 -3.06
N PHE A 326 -4.61 -0.63 -3.84
CA PHE A 326 -4.59 0.80 -3.50
C PHE A 326 -6.01 1.33 -3.35
N ASP A 327 -6.25 2.23 -2.39
CA ASP A 327 -7.55 2.90 -2.26
C ASP A 327 -7.80 3.74 -3.52
N ALA A 328 -8.84 3.34 -4.25
CA ALA A 328 -9.29 3.95 -5.50
C ALA A 328 -10.57 4.78 -5.31
N GLY A 329 -11.17 4.72 -4.12
CA GLY A 329 -12.40 5.43 -3.81
C GLY A 329 -12.91 5.07 -2.42
N THR A 330 -13.22 6.10 -1.64
CA THR A 330 -13.84 5.98 -0.32
C THR A 330 -15.22 6.61 -0.36
N GLY A 331 -16.23 5.86 0.07
CA GLY A 331 -17.61 6.30 0.18
C GLY A 331 -17.84 7.25 1.35
N ALA A 332 -18.98 7.92 1.36
CA ALA A 332 -19.40 8.68 2.54
C ALA A 332 -19.73 7.72 3.70
N PRO A 333 -19.39 8.07 4.96
CA PRO A 333 -19.78 7.29 6.12
C PRO A 333 -21.32 7.23 6.24
N CYS A 334 -21.86 6.04 6.44
CA CYS A 334 -23.27 5.82 6.74
C CYS A 334 -23.43 5.56 8.24
N TYR A 335 -24.10 6.46 8.94
CA TYR A 335 -24.33 6.37 10.37
C TYR A 335 -25.58 5.53 10.69
N PHE A 336 -25.47 4.67 11.70
CA PHE A 336 -26.56 3.84 12.17
C PHE A 336 -26.45 3.58 13.67
N TYR A 337 -27.57 3.21 14.28
CA TYR A 337 -27.62 2.81 15.68
C TYR A 337 -27.61 1.30 15.83
N PHE A 338 -26.84 0.81 16.79
CA PHE A 338 -26.71 -0.61 17.09
C PHE A 338 -26.75 -0.87 18.59
N THR A 339 -27.48 -1.91 19.00
CA THR A 339 -27.51 -2.37 20.40
C THR A 339 -26.70 -3.65 20.53
N GLN A 340 -25.58 -3.59 21.25
CA GLN A 340 -24.81 -4.76 21.64
C GLN A 340 -25.45 -5.35 22.90
N TYR A 341 -25.93 -6.60 22.81
CA TYR A 341 -26.49 -7.35 23.94
C TYR A 341 -25.44 -8.14 24.71
#